data_AF-A0A2N3BN85-F1
#
_entry.id   AF-A0A2N3BN85-F1
#
_cell.length_a   1.000
_cell.length_b   1.000
_cell.length_c   1.000
_cell.angle_alpha   90.00
_cell.angle_beta   90.00
_cell.angle_gamma   90.00
#
_symmetry.space_group_name_H-M   'P 1'
#
loop_
_entity.id
_entity.type
_entity.pdbx_description
1 polymer ?
#
loop_
_entity_poly.entity_id
_entity_poly.type
_entity_poly.pdbx_seq_one_letter_code
_entity_poly.pdbx_strand_id
1 'polypeptide(L)'
;MATLTFQLRGDQLGHFQSLSGEGNGANRVVTLGGVTAFGGADQLYTIVVEQAADGATEFANGQFITIFDAAGKVVVPRTGVQPDIEQGLGGGDEHLILPGSNVVIDLTGLEPGPAMVTYSAADEVAQTGVGDNDGQLDFADTRADFPCLASGTLVDTPEGARDVASLVAGDLVMTEDRGAQPILWIGRRHFRFAPGADPRRPVRIAAGALGRGPDGPVPAADLILSPQHRCLIRHAALPALCGAEAALVAAKALTGWPAIRQMAGCRAITYHALLFARHAVIRANGCAVESFYPGGYMLAGLDPRRRAEVVACLAALPGRDAEGYGPPARPVLPAGRFRRASTRWPVPGRPGGV
;
A
#
# COMPACT_ATOMS: atom_id res chain seq x y z
N MET A 1 -28.20 -11.76 -5.39
CA MET A 1 -27.04 -10.85 -5.56
C MET A 1 -26.32 -10.79 -4.24
N ALA A 2 -25.01 -10.94 -4.28
CA ALA A 2 -24.17 -10.94 -3.10
C ALA A 2 -23.99 -9.52 -2.57
N THR A 3 -23.76 -9.43 -1.26
CA THR A 3 -23.22 -8.23 -0.62
C THR A 3 -21.75 -8.49 -0.35
N LEU A 4 -20.88 -7.60 -0.82
CA LEU A 4 -19.45 -7.67 -0.56
C LEU A 4 -19.08 -6.59 0.44
N THR A 5 -18.29 -6.96 1.46
CA THR A 5 -17.85 -6.02 2.49
C THR A 5 -16.33 -6.06 2.62
N PHE A 6 -15.71 -4.90 2.54
CA PHE A 6 -14.29 -4.72 2.79
C PHE A 6 -14.05 -3.38 3.47
N GLN A 7 -12.81 -3.11 3.88
CA GLN A 7 -12.48 -1.86 4.54
C GLN A 7 -11.51 -1.07 3.68
N LEU A 8 -11.56 0.26 3.79
CA LEU A 8 -10.58 1.16 3.21
C LEU A 8 -10.09 2.12 4.30
N ARG A 9 -8.88 2.63 4.11
CA ARG A 9 -8.32 3.66 4.99
C ARG A 9 -8.92 5.03 4.66
N GLY A 10 -8.91 5.95 5.62
CA GLY A 10 -9.41 7.30 5.45
C GLY A 10 -8.65 8.09 4.38
N ASP A 11 -7.37 7.79 4.18
CA ASP A 11 -6.55 8.36 3.11
C ASP A 11 -6.88 7.76 1.74
N GLN A 12 -7.70 6.72 1.63
CA GLN A 12 -8.11 6.12 0.35
C GLN A 12 -9.51 6.57 -0.09
N LEU A 13 -10.17 7.40 0.70
CA LEU A 13 -11.51 7.92 0.45
C LEU A 13 -11.47 9.43 0.50
N GLY A 14 -12.11 10.11 -0.45
CA GLY A 14 -12.13 11.57 -0.46
C GLY A 14 -13.44 12.15 -0.95
N HIS A 15 -13.76 13.33 -0.45
CA HIS A 15 -14.82 14.17 -1.01
C HIS A 15 -14.21 15.12 -2.03
N PHE A 16 -14.84 15.29 -3.19
CA PHE A 16 -14.45 16.32 -4.16
C PHE A 16 -15.55 17.39 -4.30
N GLN A 17 -15.18 18.57 -4.78
CA GLN A 17 -16.09 19.71 -4.96
C GLN A 17 -16.53 19.88 -6.42
N SER A 18 -15.69 19.46 -7.35
CA SER A 18 -15.96 19.55 -8.79
C SER A 18 -15.37 18.36 -9.53
N LEU A 19 -16.03 17.96 -10.60
CA LEU A 19 -15.54 16.99 -11.57
C LEU A 19 -15.60 17.64 -12.96
N SER A 20 -14.49 17.57 -13.69
CA SER A 20 -14.38 18.07 -15.06
C SER A 20 -13.52 17.12 -15.88
N GLY A 21 -13.83 16.98 -17.17
CA GLY A 21 -12.97 16.21 -18.08
C GLY A 21 -12.63 17.00 -19.34
N GLU A 22 -11.35 16.97 -19.70
CA GLU A 22 -10.79 17.60 -20.89
C GLU A 22 -10.22 16.54 -21.84
N GLY A 23 -10.13 16.87 -23.13
CA GLY A 23 -9.66 15.92 -24.15
C GLY A 23 -10.69 14.84 -24.52
N ASN A 24 -10.27 13.88 -25.34
CA ASN A 24 -11.12 12.85 -25.93
C ASN A 24 -10.33 11.56 -26.20
N GLY A 25 -10.98 10.39 -26.04
CA GLY A 25 -10.35 9.08 -26.23
C GLY A 25 -9.09 8.91 -25.37
N ALA A 26 -7.98 8.48 -25.97
CA ALA A 26 -6.72 8.26 -25.26
C ALA A 26 -6.11 9.53 -24.61
N ASN A 27 -6.54 10.73 -25.04
CA ASN A 27 -6.09 12.00 -24.47
C ASN A 27 -7.09 12.56 -23.43
N ARG A 28 -8.10 11.78 -23.04
CA ARG A 28 -9.05 12.19 -22.01
C ARG A 28 -8.34 12.27 -20.65
N VAL A 29 -8.59 13.35 -19.93
CA VAL A 29 -8.13 13.56 -18.55
C VAL A 29 -9.31 14.02 -17.71
N VAL A 30 -9.61 13.28 -16.65
CA VAL A 30 -10.58 13.64 -15.62
C VAL A 30 -9.87 14.33 -14.49
N THR A 31 -10.44 15.43 -14.02
CA THR A 31 -9.90 16.24 -12.94
C THR A 31 -10.96 16.39 -11.86
N LEU A 32 -10.60 15.99 -10.64
CA LEU A 32 -11.35 16.26 -9.42
C LEU A 32 -10.76 17.48 -8.73
N GLY A 33 -11.60 18.47 -8.46
CA GLY A 33 -11.20 19.69 -7.74
C GLY A 33 -11.64 19.66 -6.28
N GLY A 34 -10.79 20.19 -5.40
CA GLY A 34 -11.08 20.31 -3.98
C GLY A 34 -11.17 18.97 -3.25
N VAL A 35 -10.43 17.95 -3.71
CA VAL A 35 -10.43 16.60 -3.11
C VAL A 35 -9.89 16.67 -1.70
N THR A 36 -10.66 16.24 -0.71
CA THR A 36 -10.25 16.19 0.71
C THR A 36 -10.48 14.78 1.24
N ALA A 37 -9.43 14.15 1.78
CA ALA A 37 -9.53 12.80 2.34
C ALA A 37 -10.53 12.74 3.52
N PHE A 38 -11.20 11.60 3.67
CA PHE A 38 -12.12 11.34 4.79
C PHE A 38 -11.38 11.28 6.13
N GLY A 39 -10.09 10.98 6.10
CA GLY A 39 -9.30 10.77 7.29
C GLY A 39 -7.84 10.43 7.03
N GLY A 40 -7.13 10.11 8.10
CA GLY A 40 -5.77 9.57 8.03
C GLY A 40 -5.74 8.10 7.60
N ALA A 41 -4.54 7.59 7.31
CA ALA A 41 -4.31 6.18 6.98
C ALA A 41 -4.60 5.21 8.14
N ASP A 42 -4.77 5.73 9.36
CA ASP A 42 -5.11 4.99 10.56
C ASP A 42 -6.61 4.84 10.80
N GLN A 43 -7.43 5.71 10.17
CA GLN A 43 -8.89 5.66 10.26
C GLN A 43 -9.47 4.69 9.23
N LEU A 44 -10.47 3.91 9.63
CA LEU A 44 -11.10 2.93 8.75
C LEU A 44 -12.55 3.23 8.46
N TYR A 45 -12.91 2.85 7.24
CA TYR A 45 -14.25 2.92 6.73
C TYR A 45 -14.64 1.56 6.15
N THR A 46 -15.86 1.14 6.42
CA THR A 46 -16.41 -0.11 5.88
C THR A 46 -17.17 0.20 4.62
N ILE A 47 -16.79 -0.45 3.52
CA ILE A 47 -17.44 -0.34 2.23
C ILE A 47 -18.34 -1.56 2.07
N VAL A 48 -19.64 -1.31 1.90
CA VAL A 48 -20.63 -2.33 1.60
C VAL A 48 -21.04 -2.15 0.15
N VAL A 49 -20.71 -3.11 -0.68
CA VAL A 49 -21.11 -3.19 -2.09
C VAL A 49 -22.31 -4.11 -2.20
N GLU A 50 -23.40 -3.57 -2.71
CA GLU A 50 -24.64 -4.27 -2.96
C GLU A 50 -24.81 -4.54 -4.46
N GLN A 51 -25.63 -5.54 -4.78
CA GLN A 51 -25.91 -5.95 -6.16
C GLN A 51 -24.68 -6.50 -6.91
N ALA A 52 -23.69 -7.00 -6.18
CA ALA A 52 -22.58 -7.72 -6.78
C ALA A 52 -23.07 -9.09 -7.31
N ALA A 53 -22.60 -9.46 -8.50
CA ALA A 53 -22.77 -10.81 -9.01
C ALA A 53 -22.05 -11.82 -8.10
N ASP A 54 -22.52 -13.07 -8.06
CA ASP A 54 -21.84 -14.10 -7.29
C ASP A 54 -20.45 -14.35 -7.89
N GLY A 55 -19.41 -14.16 -7.08
CA GLY A 55 -18.01 -14.25 -7.52
C GLY A 55 -17.48 -12.98 -8.21
N ALA A 56 -18.19 -11.85 -8.14
CA ALA A 56 -17.67 -10.57 -8.63
C ALA A 56 -16.31 -10.27 -7.99
N THR A 57 -15.33 -9.97 -8.83
CA THR A 57 -13.98 -9.55 -8.44
C THR A 57 -13.84 -8.04 -8.47
N GLU A 58 -14.69 -7.33 -9.22
CA GLU A 58 -14.52 -5.91 -9.57
C GLU A 58 -15.79 -5.05 -9.40
N PHE A 59 -15.59 -3.74 -9.42
CA PHE A 59 -16.67 -2.75 -9.44
C PHE A 59 -17.29 -2.58 -10.83
N ALA A 60 -18.59 -2.81 -10.93
CA ALA A 60 -19.31 -2.77 -12.20
C ALA A 60 -20.57 -1.91 -12.14
N ASN A 61 -21.03 -1.46 -13.32
CA ASN A 61 -22.29 -0.77 -13.49
C ASN A 61 -23.47 -1.51 -12.86
N GLY A 62 -24.36 -0.76 -12.20
CA GLY A 62 -25.54 -1.30 -11.54
C GLY A 62 -25.29 -1.79 -10.10
N GLN A 63 -24.04 -1.76 -9.64
CA GLN A 63 -23.74 -1.93 -8.22
C GLN A 63 -24.01 -0.64 -7.44
N PHE A 64 -24.12 -0.78 -6.12
CA PHE A 64 -24.28 0.34 -5.21
C PHE A 64 -23.33 0.19 -4.04
N ILE A 65 -22.80 1.31 -3.54
CA ILE A 65 -21.97 1.31 -2.34
C ILE A 65 -22.60 2.13 -1.22
N THR A 66 -22.39 1.68 0.00
CA THR A 66 -22.60 2.46 1.22
C THR A 66 -21.32 2.45 2.03
N ILE A 67 -20.90 3.61 2.53
CA ILE A 67 -19.67 3.74 3.34
C ILE A 67 -20.06 4.07 4.77
N PHE A 68 -19.49 3.31 5.70
CA PHE A 68 -19.67 3.47 7.14
C PHE A 68 -18.35 3.86 7.80
N ASP A 69 -18.39 4.71 8.82
CA ASP A 69 -17.23 4.94 9.69
C ASP A 69 -17.00 3.75 10.64
N ALA A 70 -15.95 3.85 11.46
CA ALA A 70 -15.60 2.82 12.44
C ALA A 70 -16.69 2.58 13.51
N ALA A 71 -17.59 3.54 13.74
CA ALA A 71 -18.72 3.42 14.67
C ALA A 71 -19.96 2.80 14.01
N GLY A 72 -19.89 2.48 12.70
CA GLY A 72 -21.02 1.96 11.94
C GLY A 72 -22.03 3.03 11.51
N LYS A 73 -21.66 4.32 11.61
CA LYS A 73 -22.49 5.41 11.09
C LYS A 73 -22.26 5.54 9.59
N VAL A 74 -23.33 5.68 8.83
CA VAL A 74 -23.27 5.95 7.39
C VAL A 74 -22.64 7.32 7.16
N VAL A 75 -21.50 7.35 6.47
CA VAL A 75 -20.82 8.58 6.04
C VAL A 75 -21.02 8.86 4.55
N VAL A 76 -21.23 7.81 3.74
CA VAL A 76 -21.69 7.94 2.35
C VAL A 76 -22.95 7.10 2.21
N PRO A 77 -24.11 7.75 2.03
CA PRO A 77 -25.35 7.05 1.73
C PRO A 77 -25.22 6.24 0.45
N ARG A 78 -26.11 5.26 0.29
CA ARG A 78 -26.18 4.38 -0.87
C ARG A 78 -26.06 5.17 -2.18
N THR A 79 -24.96 4.97 -2.90
CA THR A 79 -24.63 5.69 -4.14
C THR A 79 -24.32 4.70 -5.26
N GLY A 80 -24.59 5.08 -6.51
CA GLY A 80 -24.41 4.22 -7.68
C GLY A 80 -22.95 4.13 -8.13
N VAL A 81 -22.55 2.94 -8.57
CA VAL A 81 -21.24 2.68 -9.19
C VAL A 81 -21.37 2.81 -10.70
N GLN A 82 -20.55 3.65 -11.31
CA GLN A 82 -20.56 3.94 -12.76
C GLN A 82 -19.13 4.12 -13.29
N PRO A 83 -18.33 3.04 -13.44
CA PRO A 83 -16.93 3.16 -13.88
C PRO A 83 -16.81 3.69 -15.32
N ASP A 84 -17.86 3.56 -16.14
CA ASP A 84 -17.87 3.96 -17.55
C ASP A 84 -18.11 5.45 -17.80
N ILE A 85 -18.35 6.25 -16.75
CA ILE A 85 -18.44 7.71 -16.89
C ILE A 85 -17.13 8.28 -17.44
N GLU A 86 -17.18 9.53 -17.91
CA GLU A 86 -15.98 10.24 -18.39
C GLU A 86 -15.21 9.48 -19.48
N GLN A 87 -15.93 8.75 -20.35
CA GLN A 87 -15.38 7.89 -21.41
C GLN A 87 -14.59 6.69 -20.87
N GLY A 88 -15.03 6.11 -19.75
CA GLY A 88 -14.37 4.98 -19.11
C GLY A 88 -13.22 5.35 -18.18
N LEU A 89 -13.18 6.60 -17.68
CA LEU A 89 -12.21 7.04 -16.66
C LEU A 89 -12.86 7.22 -15.28
N GLY A 90 -14.13 6.81 -15.17
CA GLY A 90 -14.89 6.83 -13.92
C GLY A 90 -14.38 5.83 -12.90
N GLY A 91 -13.85 4.71 -13.35
CA GLY A 91 -13.11 3.77 -12.55
C GLY A 91 -11.91 3.29 -13.35
N GLY A 92 -10.84 2.97 -12.63
CA GLY A 92 -9.61 2.37 -13.15
C GLY A 92 -9.05 1.41 -12.12
N ASP A 93 -7.86 0.87 -12.36
CA ASP A 93 -7.25 -0.16 -11.51
C ASP A 93 -7.07 0.28 -10.05
N GLU A 94 -6.80 1.57 -9.82
CA GLU A 94 -6.55 2.12 -8.48
C GLU A 94 -7.59 3.14 -8.01
N HIS A 95 -8.59 3.50 -8.82
CA HIS A 95 -9.58 4.53 -8.46
C HIS A 95 -11.02 4.20 -8.86
N LEU A 96 -11.98 4.81 -8.16
CA LEU A 96 -13.40 4.82 -8.51
C LEU A 96 -14.03 6.16 -8.12
N ILE A 97 -14.58 6.86 -9.09
CA ILE A 97 -15.27 8.14 -8.95
C ILE A 97 -16.77 7.89 -8.83
N LEU A 98 -17.37 8.48 -7.80
CA LEU A 98 -18.78 8.33 -7.46
C LEU A 98 -19.44 9.72 -7.50
N PRO A 99 -19.79 10.21 -8.70
CA PRO A 99 -20.28 11.57 -8.88
C PRO A 99 -21.61 11.83 -8.17
N GLY A 100 -22.45 10.80 -8.00
CA GLY A 100 -23.73 10.93 -7.29
C GLY A 100 -23.59 11.34 -5.81
N SER A 101 -22.42 11.11 -5.21
CA SER A 101 -22.12 11.43 -3.81
C SER A 101 -20.92 12.36 -3.64
N ASN A 102 -20.31 12.82 -4.74
CA ASN A 102 -19.05 13.56 -4.73
C ASN A 102 -17.94 12.85 -3.94
N VAL A 103 -17.79 11.54 -4.15
CA VAL A 103 -16.79 10.71 -3.47
C VAL A 103 -15.85 10.09 -4.48
N VAL A 104 -14.58 9.99 -4.13
CA VAL A 104 -13.59 9.20 -4.85
C VAL A 104 -12.98 8.16 -3.92
N ILE A 105 -12.86 6.94 -4.42
CA ILE A 105 -12.00 5.90 -3.88
C ILE A 105 -10.69 5.97 -4.67
N ASP A 106 -9.56 6.07 -3.98
CA ASP A 106 -8.23 6.05 -4.59
C ASP A 106 -7.31 5.19 -3.71
N LEU A 107 -7.00 3.98 -4.17
CA LEU A 107 -6.20 3.02 -3.40
C LEU A 107 -4.75 3.46 -3.24
N THR A 108 -4.28 4.40 -4.08
CA THR A 108 -2.92 4.93 -3.99
C THR A 108 -2.73 5.86 -2.81
N GLY A 109 -3.82 6.49 -2.36
CA GLY A 109 -3.88 7.43 -1.25
C GLY A 109 -4.03 8.89 -1.71
N LEU A 110 -4.85 9.64 -0.98
CA LEU A 110 -5.22 11.03 -1.16
C LEU A 110 -4.52 11.92 -0.13
N GLU A 111 -4.27 13.17 -0.52
CA GLU A 111 -3.65 14.14 0.36
C GLU A 111 -4.67 14.74 1.35
N PRO A 112 -4.25 15.17 2.57
CA PRO A 112 -5.15 15.65 3.61
C PRO A 112 -5.87 16.98 3.33
N GLY A 113 -5.42 17.76 2.34
CA GLY A 113 -5.99 19.08 2.02
C GLY A 113 -6.86 19.03 0.76
N PRO A 114 -7.60 20.11 0.44
CA PRO A 114 -8.26 20.22 -0.85
C PRO A 114 -7.19 20.22 -1.96
N ALA A 115 -7.14 19.14 -2.73
CA ALA A 115 -6.19 18.93 -3.80
C ALA A 115 -6.89 18.84 -5.16
N MET A 116 -6.11 19.09 -6.21
CA MET A 116 -6.48 18.70 -7.57
C MET A 116 -5.96 17.29 -7.80
N VAL A 117 -6.83 16.37 -8.20
CA VAL A 117 -6.46 14.99 -8.54
C VAL A 117 -6.87 14.72 -9.98
N THR A 118 -5.96 14.16 -10.76
CA THR A 118 -6.17 13.90 -12.19
C THR A 118 -6.05 12.42 -12.50
N TYR A 119 -6.98 11.91 -13.28
CA TYR A 119 -7.00 10.55 -13.81
C TYR A 119 -6.98 10.60 -15.33
N SER A 120 -6.17 9.77 -15.94
CA SER A 120 -5.94 9.70 -17.38
C SER A 120 -5.88 8.25 -17.84
N ALA A 121 -5.82 8.01 -19.15
CA ALA A 121 -5.61 6.66 -19.68
C ALA A 121 -4.32 5.99 -19.18
N ALA A 122 -3.37 6.73 -18.60
CA ALA A 122 -2.19 6.14 -17.96
C ALA A 122 -2.47 5.59 -16.54
N ASP A 123 -3.57 6.02 -15.93
CA ASP A 123 -4.05 5.58 -14.62
C ASP A 123 -5.02 4.38 -14.75
N GLU A 124 -5.60 4.18 -15.95
CA GLU A 124 -6.32 2.98 -16.40
C GLU A 124 -5.40 1.79 -16.71
N VAL A 125 -4.09 2.04 -16.75
CA VAL A 125 -3.10 1.04 -17.17
C VAL A 125 -2.17 0.77 -15.99
N ALA A 126 -2.43 -0.28 -15.23
CA ALA A 126 -1.34 -0.94 -14.53
C ALA A 126 -0.25 -1.28 -15.56
N GLN A 127 1.02 -1.05 -15.17
CA GLN A 127 2.17 -1.41 -16.00
C GLN A 127 1.93 -2.76 -16.68
N THR A 128 2.03 -2.83 -18.01
CA THR A 128 1.83 -4.05 -18.80
C THR A 128 2.49 -5.25 -18.11
N GLY A 129 1.69 -6.08 -17.42
CA GLY A 129 2.16 -7.20 -16.61
C GLY A 129 1.86 -7.18 -15.09
N VAL A 130 1.06 -6.24 -14.57
CA VAL A 130 0.58 -6.15 -13.17
C VAL A 130 -0.96 -5.99 -13.19
N GLY A 131 -1.73 -6.68 -12.33
CA GLY A 131 -3.21 -6.59 -12.33
C GLY A 131 -3.89 -7.28 -13.52
N ASP A 132 -5.20 -7.54 -13.48
CA ASP A 132 -5.97 -7.49 -14.72
C ASP A 132 -5.99 -6.02 -15.16
N ASN A 133 -5.54 -5.80 -16.39
CA ASN A 133 -5.42 -4.46 -16.94
C ASN A 133 -6.67 -4.16 -17.75
N ASP A 134 -7.82 -4.21 -17.09
CA ASP A 134 -9.12 -3.99 -17.72
C ASP A 134 -9.78 -2.67 -17.33
N GLY A 135 -9.12 -1.84 -16.51
CA GLY A 135 -9.60 -0.52 -16.11
C GLY A 135 -10.66 -0.59 -15.02
N GLN A 136 -10.63 -1.62 -14.16
CA GLN A 136 -11.59 -1.75 -13.06
C GLN A 136 -10.91 -1.96 -11.72
N LEU A 137 -11.54 -1.39 -10.69
CA LEU A 137 -11.06 -1.50 -9.32
C LEU A 137 -11.46 -2.84 -8.71
N ASP A 138 -10.45 -3.62 -8.33
CA ASP A 138 -10.61 -5.01 -7.90
C ASP A 138 -10.86 -5.14 -6.38
N PHE A 139 -11.89 -5.87 -5.96
CA PHE A 139 -12.19 -6.20 -4.56
C PHE A 139 -11.12 -7.09 -3.90
N ALA A 140 -10.24 -7.70 -4.70
CA ALA A 140 -9.08 -8.46 -4.21
C ALA A 140 -7.95 -7.52 -3.78
N ASP A 141 -7.78 -6.38 -4.47
CA ASP A 141 -6.82 -5.33 -4.15
C ASP A 141 -7.14 -4.59 -2.84
N THR A 142 -8.39 -4.73 -2.37
CA THR A 142 -8.84 -4.23 -1.07
C THR A 142 -8.72 -5.26 0.07
N ARG A 143 -8.20 -6.47 -0.19
CA ARG A 143 -8.08 -7.57 0.79
C ARG A 143 -6.71 -8.24 0.85
N ALA A 144 -5.86 -8.01 -0.14
CA ALA A 144 -4.44 -8.31 -0.05
C ALA A 144 -3.74 -7.00 0.32
N ASP A 145 -3.01 -6.91 1.41
CA ASP A 145 -1.57 -7.02 1.30
C ASP A 145 -0.99 -6.75 2.68
N PHE A 146 -0.55 -7.80 3.35
CA PHE A 146 0.30 -7.63 4.52
C PHE A 146 1.68 -7.19 4.07
N PRO A 147 2.25 -6.08 4.59
CA PRO A 147 3.67 -5.81 4.48
C PRO A 147 4.43 -7.01 5.02
N CYS A 148 5.08 -7.75 4.13
CA CYS A 148 5.76 -8.99 4.47
C CYS A 148 7.13 -9.12 3.80
N LEU A 149 8.05 -9.71 4.54
CA LEU A 149 9.36 -10.17 4.07
C LEU A 149 9.25 -11.61 3.58
N ALA A 150 9.83 -11.93 2.43
CA ALA A 150 9.91 -13.31 1.97
C ALA A 150 10.89 -14.12 2.84
N SER A 151 10.63 -15.42 2.99
CA SER A 151 11.62 -16.36 3.56
C SER A 151 12.94 -16.30 2.79
N GLY A 152 14.06 -16.44 3.48
CA GLY A 152 15.40 -16.19 2.91
C GLY A 152 15.85 -14.74 2.97
N THR A 153 14.99 -13.82 3.44
CA THR A 153 15.40 -12.45 3.75
C THR A 153 16.18 -12.43 5.05
N LEU A 154 17.43 -11.96 5.00
CA LEU A 154 18.28 -11.80 6.16
C LEU A 154 17.97 -10.47 6.87
N VAL A 155 17.62 -10.54 8.15
CA VAL A 155 17.33 -9.40 9.01
C VAL A 155 18.49 -9.22 9.98
N ASP A 156 18.97 -7.98 10.12
CA ASP A 156 20.08 -7.68 11.02
C ASP A 156 19.67 -7.89 12.49
N THR A 157 20.40 -8.73 13.22
CA THR A 157 20.29 -8.92 14.67
C THR A 157 21.62 -8.55 15.34
N PRO A 158 21.66 -8.35 16.67
CA PRO A 158 22.91 -8.01 17.37
C PRO A 158 24.04 -9.03 17.14
N GLU A 159 23.69 -10.31 16.94
CA GLU A 159 24.61 -11.41 16.72
C GLU A 159 24.93 -11.66 15.23
N GLY A 160 24.40 -10.82 14.33
CA GLY A 160 24.57 -10.95 12.88
C GLY A 160 23.23 -11.10 12.14
N ALA A 161 23.28 -11.14 10.81
CA ALA A 161 22.07 -11.26 10.01
C ALA A 161 21.48 -12.68 10.09
N ARG A 162 20.19 -12.80 10.39
CA ARG A 162 19.45 -14.07 10.50
C ARG A 162 18.32 -14.12 9.47
N ASP A 163 18.03 -15.28 8.91
CA ASP A 163 16.84 -15.44 8.07
C ASP A 163 15.59 -15.11 8.89
N VAL A 164 14.72 -14.25 8.34
CA VAL A 164 13.44 -13.90 8.94
C VAL A 164 12.61 -15.14 9.31
N ALA A 165 12.73 -16.23 8.56
CA ALA A 165 12.03 -17.48 8.83
C ALA A 165 12.53 -18.22 10.10
N SER A 166 13.70 -17.83 10.62
CA SER A 166 14.30 -18.37 11.84
C SER A 166 14.05 -17.51 13.08
N LEU A 167 13.47 -16.32 12.91
CA LEU A 167 13.18 -15.40 14.00
C LEU A 167 11.91 -15.84 14.74
N VAL A 168 11.88 -15.59 16.05
CA VAL A 168 10.72 -15.83 16.91
C VAL A 168 10.43 -14.61 17.77
N ALA A 169 9.24 -14.55 18.36
CA ALA A 169 8.93 -13.51 19.36
C ALA A 169 9.95 -13.57 20.50
N GLY A 170 10.42 -12.40 20.93
CA GLY A 170 11.50 -12.23 21.91
C GLY A 170 12.89 -12.05 21.29
N ASP A 171 13.13 -12.50 20.05
CA ASP A 171 14.40 -12.24 19.36
C ASP A 171 14.62 -10.73 19.18
N LEU A 172 15.88 -10.31 19.31
CA LEU A 172 16.30 -8.92 19.10
C LEU A 172 16.61 -8.65 17.64
N VAL A 173 16.04 -7.58 17.08
CA VAL A 173 16.31 -7.09 15.72
C VAL A 173 16.85 -5.68 15.79
N MET A 174 17.87 -5.39 14.97
CA MET A 174 18.43 -4.05 14.85
C MET A 174 17.44 -3.12 14.15
N THR A 175 17.10 -2.01 14.83
CA THR A 175 16.24 -0.95 14.30
C THR A 175 17.04 0.34 14.09
N GLU A 176 16.61 1.17 13.14
CA GLU A 176 17.32 2.41 12.79
C GLU A 176 17.30 3.45 13.92
N ASP A 177 16.20 3.53 14.67
CA ASP A 177 15.98 4.61 15.65
C ASP A 177 16.26 4.21 17.11
N ARG A 178 16.13 2.93 17.45
CA ARG A 178 16.06 2.46 18.86
C ARG A 178 17.01 1.31 19.17
N GLY A 179 18.02 1.09 18.32
CA GLY A 179 18.94 -0.03 18.47
C GLY A 179 18.21 -1.37 18.39
N ALA A 180 18.71 -2.38 19.12
CA ALA A 180 18.10 -3.70 19.15
C ALA A 180 16.75 -3.68 19.88
N GLN A 181 15.70 -4.17 19.23
CA GLN A 181 14.34 -4.22 19.78
C GLN A 181 13.79 -5.64 19.74
N PRO A 182 13.07 -6.09 20.78
CA PRO A 182 12.47 -7.43 20.80
C PRO A 182 11.26 -7.50 19.89
N ILE A 183 11.16 -8.57 19.10
CA ILE A 183 9.96 -8.88 18.32
C ILE A 183 8.83 -9.25 19.30
N LEU A 184 7.69 -8.59 19.21
CA LEU A 184 6.51 -8.92 20.02
C LEU A 184 5.70 -10.05 19.41
N TRP A 185 5.61 -10.06 18.09
CA TRP A 185 4.85 -11.05 17.34
C TRP A 185 5.46 -11.23 15.96
N ILE A 186 5.45 -12.47 15.47
CA ILE A 186 5.85 -12.81 14.10
C ILE A 186 4.70 -13.52 13.40
N GLY A 187 4.20 -12.89 12.34
CA GLY A 187 3.19 -13.47 11.47
C GLY A 187 3.84 -14.27 10.36
N ARG A 188 3.37 -15.49 10.11
CA ARG A 188 3.78 -16.30 8.96
C ARG A 188 2.58 -16.62 8.07
N ARG A 189 2.71 -16.39 6.77
CA ARG A 189 1.67 -16.72 5.78
C ARG A 189 2.28 -17.34 4.53
N HIS A 190 1.69 -18.43 4.07
CA HIS A 190 2.03 -19.04 2.78
C HIS A 190 0.97 -18.64 1.76
N PHE A 191 1.42 -18.23 0.57
CA PHE A 191 0.58 -17.88 -0.55
C PHE A 191 0.90 -18.77 -1.74
N ARG A 192 -0.15 -19.14 -2.46
CA ARG A 192 -0.07 -19.75 -3.79
C ARG A 192 -0.79 -18.84 -4.76
N PHE A 193 -0.17 -18.60 -5.90
CA PHE A 193 -0.74 -17.76 -6.94
C PHE A 193 -1.31 -18.65 -8.04
N ALA A 194 -2.51 -18.30 -8.51
CA ALA A 194 -3.07 -18.94 -9.69
C ALA A 194 -2.21 -18.60 -10.93
N PRO A 195 -2.33 -19.35 -12.04
CA PRO A 195 -1.79 -18.92 -13.33
C PRO A 195 -2.43 -17.59 -13.77
N GLY A 196 -1.69 -16.74 -14.49
CA GLY A 196 -2.18 -15.44 -14.96
C GLY A 196 -1.52 -14.25 -14.27
N ALA A 197 -1.92 -13.04 -14.64
CA ALA A 197 -1.51 -11.83 -13.93
C ALA A 197 -2.13 -11.85 -12.52
N ASP A 198 -1.35 -11.44 -11.51
CA ASP A 198 -1.87 -11.32 -10.15
C ASP A 198 -1.10 -10.16 -9.47
N PRO A 199 -1.78 -9.06 -9.11
CA PRO A 199 -1.14 -7.85 -8.57
C PRO A 199 -0.50 -8.09 -7.20
N ARG A 200 -0.85 -9.18 -6.52
CA ARG A 200 -0.32 -9.58 -5.20
C ARG A 200 1.02 -10.30 -5.31
N ARG A 201 1.50 -10.57 -6.54
CA ARG A 201 2.78 -11.25 -6.75
C ARG A 201 3.92 -10.42 -6.16
N PRO A 202 4.97 -11.09 -5.64
CA PRO A 202 6.05 -10.42 -4.94
C PRO A 202 6.78 -9.41 -5.83
N VAL A 203 7.30 -8.36 -5.23
CA VAL A 203 8.26 -7.46 -5.88
C VAL A 203 9.67 -7.89 -5.50
N ARG A 204 10.52 -8.10 -6.51
CA ARG A 204 11.96 -8.29 -6.34
C ARG A 204 12.67 -6.96 -6.55
N ILE A 205 13.38 -6.51 -5.53
CA ILE A 205 14.33 -5.41 -5.58
C ILE A 205 15.71 -6.05 -5.67
N ALA A 206 16.39 -5.94 -6.81
CA ALA A 206 17.71 -6.56 -6.98
C ALA A 206 18.76 -5.91 -6.05
N ALA A 207 19.81 -6.68 -5.74
CA ALA A 207 20.99 -6.11 -5.10
C ALA A 207 21.47 -4.85 -5.84
N GLY A 208 21.71 -3.76 -5.10
CA GLY A 208 22.14 -2.48 -5.69
C GLY A 208 21.05 -1.62 -6.35
N ALA A 209 19.81 -2.09 -6.49
CA ALA A 209 18.78 -1.42 -7.30
C ALA A 209 18.34 -0.04 -6.77
N LEU A 210 18.53 0.22 -5.47
CA LEU A 210 18.22 1.51 -4.85
C LEU A 210 19.41 2.50 -4.87
N GLY A 211 20.48 2.19 -5.60
CA GLY A 211 21.59 3.11 -5.88
C GLY A 211 22.87 2.92 -5.06
N ARG A 212 23.84 3.81 -5.30
CA ARG A 212 25.02 4.07 -4.45
C ARG A 212 25.10 5.58 -4.26
N GLY A 213 24.62 6.08 -3.13
CA GLY A 213 24.75 7.47 -2.73
C GLY A 213 25.02 7.55 -1.22
N PRO A 214 25.51 8.69 -0.71
CA PRO A 214 25.88 8.86 0.70
C PRO A 214 24.71 8.68 1.70
N ASP A 215 23.46 8.57 1.23
CA ASP A 215 22.26 8.78 2.05
C ASP A 215 21.31 7.58 2.16
N GLY A 216 21.74 6.31 2.00
CA GLY A 216 20.79 5.22 2.29
C GLY A 216 21.29 3.76 2.21
N PRO A 217 20.69 2.85 2.99
CA PRO A 217 21.01 1.42 2.99
C PRO A 217 20.57 0.75 1.68
N VAL A 218 21.55 0.25 0.94
CA VAL A 218 21.37 -0.42 -0.36
C VAL A 218 21.14 -1.92 -0.15
N PRO A 219 20.23 -2.58 -0.90
CA PRO A 219 20.11 -4.02 -0.86
C PRO A 219 21.46 -4.67 -1.20
N ALA A 220 22.05 -5.37 -0.23
CA ALA A 220 23.29 -6.13 -0.38
C ALA A 220 23.04 -7.49 -1.05
N ALA A 221 21.79 -7.97 -0.99
CA ALA A 221 21.27 -9.12 -1.71
C ALA A 221 19.89 -8.77 -2.28
N ASP A 222 19.38 -9.62 -3.17
CA ASP A 222 18.02 -9.48 -3.68
C ASP A 222 17.02 -9.48 -2.52
N LEU A 223 16.15 -8.49 -2.49
CA LEU A 223 15.09 -8.37 -1.49
C LEU A 223 13.75 -8.67 -2.15
N ILE A 224 13.00 -9.61 -1.59
CA ILE A 224 11.69 -10.02 -2.11
C ILE A 224 10.63 -9.63 -1.08
N LEU A 225 9.71 -8.77 -1.51
CA LEU A 225 8.69 -8.15 -0.66
C LEU A 225 7.29 -8.43 -1.19
N SER A 226 6.29 -8.30 -0.33
CA SER A 226 4.91 -8.10 -0.80
C SER A 226 4.76 -6.70 -1.42
N PRO A 227 3.82 -6.50 -2.36
CA PRO A 227 3.65 -5.23 -3.08
C PRO A 227 3.53 -3.99 -2.20
N GLN A 228 2.81 -4.08 -1.07
CA GLN A 228 2.61 -2.95 -0.16
C GLN A 228 3.68 -2.82 0.92
N HIS A 229 4.65 -3.74 1.02
CA HIS A 229 5.72 -3.59 1.99
C HIS A 229 6.57 -2.37 1.64
N ARG A 230 6.77 -1.47 2.59
CA ARG A 230 7.44 -0.20 2.30
C ARG A 230 8.93 -0.25 2.57
N CYS A 231 9.69 0.27 1.60
CA CYS A 231 11.10 0.57 1.72
C CYS A 231 11.27 2.02 2.21
N LEU A 232 12.30 2.26 3.01
CA LEU A 232 12.68 3.63 3.37
C LEU A 232 13.44 4.25 2.20
N ILE A 233 12.88 5.31 1.63
CA ILE A 233 13.51 6.10 0.57
C ILE A 233 13.99 7.42 1.15
N ARG A 234 15.19 7.83 0.75
CA ARG A 234 15.82 9.11 1.09
C ARG A 234 16.18 9.82 -0.21
N HIS A 235 15.73 11.06 -0.36
CA HIS A 235 15.97 11.86 -1.56
C HIS A 235 15.79 13.35 -1.26
N ALA A 236 16.59 14.20 -1.89
CA ALA A 236 16.57 15.65 -1.68
C ALA A 236 15.22 16.33 -2.02
N ALA A 237 14.37 15.66 -2.80
CA ALA A 237 13.02 16.14 -3.11
C ALA A 237 11.97 15.80 -2.04
N LEU A 238 12.25 14.87 -1.11
CA LEU A 238 11.28 14.45 -0.09
C LEU A 238 10.87 15.57 0.87
N PRO A 239 11.75 16.48 1.33
CA PRO A 239 11.33 17.61 2.14
C PRO A 239 10.23 18.46 1.48
N ALA A 240 10.31 18.67 0.18
CA ALA A 240 9.28 19.40 -0.58
C ALA A 240 7.99 18.59 -0.79
N LEU A 241 8.08 17.24 -0.79
CA LEU A 241 6.92 16.37 -0.98
C LEU A 241 6.22 16.10 0.35
N CYS A 242 6.90 15.52 1.33
CA CYS A 242 6.27 15.06 2.57
C CYS A 242 6.81 15.74 3.83
N GLY A 243 7.56 16.84 3.69
CA GLY A 243 8.10 17.58 4.84
C GLY A 243 9.16 16.81 5.64
N ALA A 244 9.73 15.74 5.07
CA ALA A 244 10.68 14.88 5.74
C ALA A 244 11.82 14.46 4.82
N GLU A 245 12.99 14.15 5.39
CA GLU A 245 14.18 13.71 4.63
C GLU A 245 14.07 12.27 4.14
N ALA A 246 13.15 11.49 4.72
CA ALA A 246 12.93 10.10 4.39
C ALA A 246 11.44 9.76 4.45
N ALA A 247 11.00 8.87 3.57
CA ALA A 247 9.62 8.42 3.49
C ALA A 247 9.54 6.90 3.24
N LEU A 248 8.47 6.28 3.73
CA LEU A 248 8.14 4.89 3.46
C LEU A 248 7.37 4.81 2.15
N VAL A 249 7.90 4.05 1.19
CA VAL A 249 7.33 3.89 -0.16
C VAL A 249 7.08 2.42 -0.44
N ALA A 250 5.87 2.06 -0.86
CA ALA A 250 5.49 0.68 -1.18
C ALA A 250 6.37 0.09 -2.28
N ALA A 251 6.76 -1.18 -2.16
CA ALA A 251 7.59 -1.87 -3.14
C ALA A 251 6.98 -1.83 -4.55
N LYS A 252 5.65 -1.91 -4.69
CA LYS A 252 4.96 -1.77 -5.98
C LYS A 252 5.19 -0.41 -6.64
N ALA A 253 5.36 0.65 -5.87
CA ALA A 253 5.62 1.98 -6.42
C ALA A 253 7.00 2.06 -7.09
N LEU A 254 7.92 1.16 -6.73
CA LEU A 254 9.30 1.10 -7.21
C LEU A 254 9.49 0.28 -8.50
N THR A 255 8.47 -0.45 -8.99
CA THR A 255 8.60 -1.35 -10.17
C THR A 255 8.91 -0.64 -11.49
N GLY A 256 8.85 0.69 -11.53
CA GLY A 256 9.33 1.50 -12.65
C GLY A 256 10.84 1.82 -12.62
N TRP A 257 11.53 1.50 -11.53
CA TRP A 257 12.97 1.74 -11.40
C TRP A 257 13.78 0.55 -11.93
N PRO A 258 15.00 0.75 -12.45
CA PRO A 258 15.84 -0.32 -12.96
C PRO A 258 16.08 -1.40 -11.92
N ALA A 259 16.08 -2.65 -12.38
CA ALA A 259 16.33 -3.84 -11.57
C ALA A 259 15.34 -4.07 -10.42
N ILE A 260 14.20 -3.36 -10.41
CA ILE A 260 13.05 -3.62 -9.54
C ILE A 260 11.89 -4.10 -10.40
N ARG A 261 11.33 -5.27 -10.08
CA ARG A 261 10.25 -5.85 -10.90
C ARG A 261 9.33 -6.74 -10.09
N GLN A 262 8.08 -6.85 -10.53
CA GLN A 262 7.19 -7.88 -10.03
C GLN A 262 7.61 -9.27 -10.53
N MET A 263 7.46 -10.28 -9.68
CA MET A 263 7.82 -11.67 -9.97
C MET A 263 6.64 -12.42 -10.61
N ALA A 264 6.31 -12.10 -11.86
CA ALA A 264 5.18 -12.69 -12.61
C ALA A 264 5.18 -14.24 -12.61
N GLY A 265 6.35 -14.88 -12.59
CA GLY A 265 6.49 -16.34 -12.55
C GLY A 265 6.42 -17.00 -11.16
N CYS A 266 6.28 -16.24 -10.07
CA CYS A 266 6.28 -16.78 -8.71
C CYS A 266 5.00 -17.58 -8.43
N ARG A 267 5.08 -18.89 -8.28
CA ARG A 267 3.90 -19.75 -8.05
C ARG A 267 3.47 -19.84 -6.60
N ALA A 268 4.42 -19.71 -5.68
CA ALA A 268 4.16 -19.73 -4.25
C ALA A 268 5.25 -18.97 -3.50
N ILE A 269 4.90 -18.42 -2.35
CA ILE A 269 5.82 -17.70 -1.48
C ILE A 269 5.41 -17.84 -0.01
N THR A 270 6.39 -17.80 0.88
CA THR A 270 6.16 -17.73 2.33
C THR A 270 6.66 -16.40 2.85
N TYR A 271 5.75 -15.68 3.51
CA TYR A 271 5.89 -14.32 3.97
C TYR A 271 5.89 -14.24 5.49
N HIS A 272 6.65 -13.28 6.02
CA HIS A 272 6.82 -13.01 7.44
C HIS A 272 6.60 -11.53 7.76
N ALA A 273 5.90 -11.24 8.86
CA ALA A 273 5.62 -9.89 9.34
C ALA A 273 6.11 -9.76 10.80
N LEU A 274 6.93 -8.76 11.09
CA LEU A 274 7.54 -8.56 12.41
C LEU A 274 6.89 -7.39 13.13
N LEU A 275 6.22 -7.63 14.25
CA LEU A 275 5.62 -6.59 15.09
C LEU A 275 6.56 -6.24 16.25
N PHE A 276 6.72 -4.95 16.53
CA PHE A 276 7.48 -4.42 17.67
C PHE A 276 6.57 -3.59 18.58
N ALA A 277 7.10 -3.04 19.67
CA ALA A 277 6.32 -2.15 20.56
C ALA A 277 5.93 -0.81 19.92
N ARG A 278 6.66 -0.41 18.87
CA ARG A 278 6.43 0.78 18.05
C ARG A 278 6.82 0.43 16.62
N HIS A 279 6.17 1.07 15.64
CA HIS A 279 6.59 0.94 14.25
C HIS A 279 8.08 1.27 14.13
N ALA A 280 8.82 0.40 13.47
CA ALA A 280 10.26 0.49 13.33
C ALA A 280 10.68 0.38 11.87
N VAL A 281 11.83 0.96 11.55
CA VAL A 281 12.57 0.66 10.34
C VAL A 281 13.66 -0.34 10.71
N ILE A 282 13.74 -1.45 9.98
CA ILE A 282 14.70 -2.54 10.17
C ILE A 282 15.56 -2.71 8.92
N ARG A 283 16.71 -3.38 9.05
CA ARG A 283 17.54 -3.73 7.90
C ARG A 283 17.26 -5.16 7.45
N ALA A 284 16.83 -5.30 6.20
CA ALA A 284 16.48 -6.55 5.53
C ALA A 284 17.27 -6.68 4.23
N ASN A 285 18.11 -7.71 4.10
CA ASN A 285 19.11 -7.86 3.04
C ASN A 285 19.93 -6.58 2.81
N GLY A 286 20.25 -5.87 3.89
CA GLY A 286 20.99 -4.60 3.86
C GLY A 286 20.17 -3.36 3.50
N CYS A 287 18.89 -3.50 3.12
CA CYS A 287 17.97 -2.41 2.80
C CYS A 287 17.12 -2.01 4.02
N ALA A 288 16.84 -0.71 4.19
CA ALA A 288 15.90 -0.25 5.22
C ALA A 288 14.45 -0.45 4.76
N VAL A 289 13.68 -1.15 5.57
CA VAL A 289 12.26 -1.45 5.32
C VAL A 289 11.45 -1.30 6.61
N GLU A 290 10.14 -1.14 6.45
CA GLU A 290 9.24 -1.05 7.59
C GLU A 290 9.04 -2.39 8.30
N SER A 291 8.82 -2.34 9.62
CA SER A 291 8.23 -3.44 10.37
C SER A 291 6.72 -3.55 10.13
N PHE A 292 6.05 -4.56 10.66
CA PHE A 292 4.60 -4.62 10.60
C PHE A 292 3.94 -3.45 11.35
N TYR A 293 3.06 -2.72 10.65
CA TYR A 293 2.20 -1.69 11.20
C TYR A 293 0.77 -2.24 11.36
N PRO A 294 0.30 -2.55 12.58
CA PRO A 294 -1.04 -3.05 12.86
C PRO A 294 -2.08 -1.90 12.84
N GLY A 295 -2.10 -1.11 11.77
CA GLY A 295 -3.19 -0.16 11.52
C GLY A 295 -4.52 -0.90 11.38
N GLY A 296 -5.64 -0.19 11.56
CA GLY A 296 -6.96 -0.82 11.57
C GLY A 296 -7.22 -1.74 10.36
N TYR A 297 -6.83 -1.29 9.16
CA TYR A 297 -7.01 -2.02 7.89
C TYR A 297 -6.22 -3.34 7.92
N MET A 298 -4.99 -3.27 8.43
CA MET A 298 -4.12 -4.43 8.56
C MET A 298 -4.68 -5.44 9.56
N LEU A 299 -5.17 -4.98 10.70
CA LEU A 299 -5.79 -5.85 11.70
C LEU A 299 -7.06 -6.53 11.18
N ALA A 300 -7.86 -5.83 10.38
CA ALA A 300 -9.08 -6.38 9.81
C ALA A 300 -8.83 -7.42 8.71
N GLY A 301 -7.73 -7.30 7.96
CA GLY A 301 -7.33 -8.30 6.96
C GLY A 301 -6.77 -9.59 7.56
N LEU A 302 -6.43 -9.62 8.86
CA LEU A 302 -5.89 -10.81 9.52
C LEU A 302 -7.04 -11.78 9.78
N ASP A 303 -6.74 -13.08 9.73
CA ASP A 303 -7.69 -14.05 10.26
C ASP A 303 -7.95 -13.79 11.76
N PRO A 304 -9.14 -14.15 12.28
CA PRO A 304 -9.53 -13.80 13.64
C PRO A 304 -8.53 -14.22 14.73
N ARG A 305 -7.85 -15.36 14.53
CA ARG A 305 -6.86 -15.85 15.49
C ARG A 305 -5.61 -14.96 15.49
N ARG A 306 -5.00 -14.71 14.32
CA ARG A 306 -3.84 -13.82 14.22
C ARG A 306 -4.15 -12.40 14.68
N ARG A 307 -5.36 -11.90 14.37
CA ARG A 307 -5.83 -10.61 14.87
C ARG A 307 -5.87 -10.58 16.40
N ALA A 308 -6.42 -11.60 17.04
CA ALA A 308 -6.47 -11.71 18.49
C ALA A 308 -5.06 -11.77 19.12
N GLU A 309 -4.12 -12.50 18.50
CA GLU A 309 -2.72 -12.55 18.93
C GLU A 309 -2.08 -11.16 18.91
N VAL A 310 -2.20 -10.43 17.79
CA VAL A 310 -1.66 -9.07 17.67
C VAL A 310 -2.30 -8.13 18.69
N VAL A 311 -3.63 -8.16 18.82
CA VAL A 311 -4.35 -7.32 19.79
C VAL A 311 -3.90 -7.60 21.23
N ALA A 312 -3.70 -8.88 21.59
CA ALA A 312 -3.19 -9.26 22.90
C ALA A 312 -1.75 -8.73 23.14
N CYS A 313 -0.86 -8.84 22.15
CA CYS A 313 0.48 -8.26 22.24
C CYS A 313 0.45 -6.75 22.46
N LEU A 314 -0.45 -6.03 21.78
CA LEU A 314 -0.59 -4.58 21.90
C LEU A 314 -1.20 -4.17 23.25
N ALA A 315 -2.21 -4.89 23.73
CA ALA A 315 -2.84 -4.64 25.03
C ALA A 315 -1.88 -4.85 26.22
N ALA A 316 -0.86 -5.69 26.05
CA ALA A 316 0.17 -5.92 27.06
C ALA A 316 1.22 -4.80 27.14
N LEU A 317 1.21 -3.81 26.24
CA LEU A 317 2.20 -2.73 26.23
C LEU A 317 1.92 -1.70 27.34
N PRO A 318 2.91 -1.36 28.18
CA PRO A 318 2.74 -0.36 29.24
C PRO A 318 2.37 1.02 28.69
N GLY A 319 1.36 1.65 29.28
CA GLY A 319 1.00 3.05 29.00
C GLY A 319 0.35 3.29 27.63
N ARG A 320 -0.24 2.26 27.01
CA ARG A 320 -1.06 2.40 25.81
C ARG A 320 -2.52 2.09 26.11
N ASP A 321 -3.39 2.97 25.62
CA ASP A 321 -4.83 2.73 25.54
C ASP A 321 -5.18 1.84 24.33
N ALA A 322 -6.43 1.36 24.30
CA ALA A 322 -6.93 0.43 23.28
C ALA A 322 -6.94 1.01 21.84
N GLU A 323 -6.58 2.29 21.65
CA GLU A 323 -6.71 3.01 20.38
C GLU A 323 -5.40 3.42 19.69
N GLY A 324 -4.20 3.11 20.20
CA GLY A 324 -2.99 3.62 19.52
C GLY A 324 -1.75 2.75 19.56
N TYR A 325 -1.43 2.06 18.45
CA TYR A 325 -0.05 1.60 18.16
C TYR A 325 0.92 2.78 17.98
N GLY A 326 0.40 3.98 17.77
CA GLY A 326 1.15 5.20 17.48
C GLY A 326 1.47 5.33 15.99
N PRO A 327 2.02 6.48 15.56
CA PRO A 327 2.22 6.77 14.15
C PRO A 327 3.28 5.86 13.53
N PRO A 328 3.31 5.76 12.18
CA PRO A 328 4.42 5.13 11.48
C PRO A 328 5.78 5.77 11.83
N ALA A 329 6.87 4.98 11.81
CA ALA A 329 8.23 5.45 12.09
C ALA A 329 8.70 6.61 11.20
N ARG A 330 8.15 6.71 10.00
CA ARG A 330 8.40 7.78 9.01
C ARG A 330 7.12 8.05 8.23
N PRO A 331 6.96 9.23 7.61
CA PRO A 331 5.82 9.51 6.75
C PRO A 331 5.71 8.47 5.64
N VAL A 332 4.47 8.04 5.37
CA VAL A 332 4.16 7.17 4.22
C VAL A 332 3.91 8.07 3.02
N LEU A 333 4.58 7.80 1.91
CA LEU A 333 4.35 8.51 0.66
C LEU A 333 3.48 7.65 -0.27
N PRO A 334 2.26 8.12 -0.64
CA PRO A 334 1.37 7.46 -1.58
C PRO A 334 2.07 7.00 -2.87
N ALA A 335 1.72 5.81 -3.37
CA ALA A 335 2.40 5.20 -4.52
C ALA A 335 2.32 6.09 -5.78
N GLY A 336 1.13 6.60 -6.09
CA GLY A 336 0.91 7.51 -7.22
C GLY A 336 1.72 8.79 -7.10
N ARG A 337 1.77 9.37 -5.88
CA ARG A 337 2.56 10.58 -5.62
C ARG A 337 4.05 10.34 -5.78
N PHE A 338 4.56 9.24 -5.23
CA PHE A 338 5.95 8.85 -5.40
C PHE A 338 6.29 8.67 -6.88
N ARG A 339 5.45 7.97 -7.66
CA ARG A 339 5.68 7.74 -9.09
C ARG A 339 5.73 9.06 -9.86
N ARG A 340 4.72 9.93 -9.68
CA ARG A 340 4.67 11.26 -10.33
C ARG A 340 5.93 12.07 -10.03
N ALA A 341 6.36 12.11 -8.77
CA ALA A 341 7.54 12.86 -8.37
C ALA A 341 8.86 12.23 -8.85
N SER A 342 8.98 10.91 -8.81
CA SER A 342 10.23 10.19 -9.12
C SER A 342 10.52 10.05 -10.61
N THR A 343 9.54 10.30 -11.50
CA THR A 343 9.79 10.38 -12.95
C THR A 343 10.94 11.32 -13.34
N ARG A 344 11.18 12.36 -12.54
CA ARG A 344 12.21 13.38 -12.76
C ARG A 344 13.49 13.13 -11.97
N TRP A 345 13.52 12.08 -11.15
CA TRP A 345 14.69 11.81 -10.31
C TRP A 345 15.76 11.11 -11.14
N PRO A 346 17.05 11.44 -10.91
CA PRO A 346 18.13 10.69 -11.51
C PRO A 346 18.00 9.23 -11.08
N VAL A 347 17.86 8.36 -12.08
CA VAL A 347 17.63 6.94 -11.84
C VAL A 347 18.89 6.33 -11.22
N PRO A 348 18.82 5.76 -10.00
CA PRO A 348 19.98 5.15 -9.38
C PRO A 348 20.49 3.97 -10.21
N GLY A 349 21.79 3.94 -10.51
CA GLY A 349 22.43 2.83 -11.22
C GLY A 349 22.56 2.96 -12.74
N ARG A 350 22.18 4.09 -13.35
CA ARG A 350 22.70 4.44 -14.69
C ARG A 350 24.13 5.00 -14.52
N PRO A 351 25.17 4.39 -15.11
CA PRO A 351 26.45 5.09 -15.23
C PRO A 351 26.20 6.38 -16.01
N GLY A 352 26.70 7.51 -15.49
CA GLY A 352 26.56 8.81 -16.13
C GLY A 352 27.05 8.73 -17.56
N GLY A 353 26.19 9.10 -18.52
CA GLY A 353 26.62 9.37 -19.87
C GLY A 353 27.51 10.61 -19.84
N VAL A 354 28.76 10.42 -20.26
CA VAL A 354 29.63 11.51 -20.73
C VAL A 354 29.03 12.07 -22.01
#